data_AF-A0AA95H6I6-F1
#
_entry.id   AF-A0AA95H6I6-F1
#
_cell.length_a   1.000
_cell.length_b   1.000
_cell.length_c   1.000
_cell.angle_alpha   90.00
_cell.angle_beta   90.00
_cell.angle_gamma   90.00
#
_symmetry.space_group_name_H-M   'P 1'
#
loop_
_entity.id
_entity.type
_entity.pdbx_description
1 polymer ?
#
loop_
_entity_poly.entity_id
_entity_poly.type
_entity_poly.pdbx_seq_one_letter_code
_entity_poly.pdbx_strand_id
1 'polypeptide(L)' 'MMLQIEQNLRNDVSGLYKNELLNKFAQLSSEIRYELNQGVEPEEYDRLSKFLLALDASSEVVEQVWTQVN' A
#
# COMPACT_ATOMS: atom_id res chain seq x y z
N MET A 1 3.64 -4.65 21.97
CA MET A 1 3.01 -3.32 21.78
C MET A 1 2.32 -3.37 20.43
N MET A 2 1.00 -3.14 20.37
CA MET A 2 0.24 -3.16 19.12
C MET A 2 0.35 -1.78 18.45
N LEU A 3 0.52 -1.75 17.13
CA LEU A 3 0.58 -0.50 16.37
C LEU A 3 -0.83 0.09 16.23
N GLN A 4 -0.94 1.42 16.17
CA GLN A 4 -2.25 2.09 15.98
C GLN A 4 -2.96 1.66 14.70
N ILE A 5 -2.21 1.50 13.60
CA ILE A 5 -2.76 1.04 12.32
C ILE A 5 -3.32 -0.38 12.42
N GLU A 6 -2.65 -1.25 13.17
CA GLU A 6 -3.12 -2.61 13.42
C GLU A 6 -4.40 -2.60 14.26
N GLN A 7 -4.46 -1.78 15.32
CA GLN A 7 -5.68 -1.60 16.11
C GLN A 7 -6.85 -1.13 15.26
N ASN A 8 -6.63 -0.17 14.37
CA ASN A 8 -7.67 0.35 13.49
C ASN A 8 -8.17 -0.73 12.51
N LEU A 9 -7.26 -1.53 11.93
CA LEU A 9 -7.64 -2.66 11.05
C LEU A 9 -8.41 -3.75 11.80
N ARG A 10 -7.96 -4.11 13.02
CA ARG A 10 -8.63 -5.12 13.85
C ARG A 10 -10.04 -4.73 14.27
N ASN A 11 -10.30 -3.42 14.41
CA ASN A 11 -11.62 -2.90 14.78
C ASN A 11 -12.50 -2.55 13.56
N ASP A 12 -11.98 -2.64 12.35
CA ASP A 12 -12.69 -2.26 11.13
C ASP A 12 -13.57 -3.39 10.58
N VAL A 13 -14.64 -3.74 11.30
CA VAL A 13 -15.59 -4.78 10.87
C VAL A 13 -16.20 -4.49 9.49
N SER A 14 -16.36 -3.20 9.16
CA SER A 14 -16.94 -2.75 7.89
C SER A 14 -16.00 -2.84 6.68
N GLY A 15 -14.69 -2.96 6.91
CA GLY A 15 -13.66 -2.87 5.87
C GLY A 15 -13.46 -1.47 5.28
N LEU A 16 -14.07 -0.42 5.86
CA LEU A 16 -13.96 0.95 5.33
C LEU A 16 -12.54 1.49 5.48
N TYR A 17 -11.94 1.34 6.66
CA TYR A 17 -10.59 1.81 6.93
C TYR A 17 -9.55 1.05 6.10
N LYS A 18 -9.71 -0.27 5.99
CA LYS A 18 -8.91 -1.12 5.10
C LYS A 18 -8.97 -0.62 3.65
N ASN A 19 -10.18 -0.42 3.13
CA ASN A 19 -10.37 0.02 1.74
C ASN A 19 -9.81 1.42 1.49
N GLU A 20 -9.94 2.35 2.44
CA GLU A 20 -9.32 3.67 2.34
C GLU A 20 -7.79 3.60 2.27
N LEU A 21 -7.15 2.73 3.07
CA LEU A 21 -5.70 2.51 3.01
C LEU A 21 -5.28 1.93 1.66
N LEU A 22 -5.96 0.89 1.19
CA LEU A 22 -5.65 0.26 -0.09
C LEU A 22 -5.87 1.21 -1.27
N ASN A 23 -6.89 2.06 -1.23
CA ASN A 23 -7.11 3.10 -2.24
C ASN A 23 -5.98 4.12 -2.29
N LYS A 24 -5.43 4.52 -1.13
CA LYS A 24 -4.26 5.42 -1.07
C LYS A 24 -3.02 4.76 -1.68
N PHE A 25 -2.79 3.48 -1.38
CA PHE A 25 -1.68 2.73 -1.97
C PHE A 25 -1.85 2.59 -3.49
N ALA A 26 -3.06 2.28 -3.96
CA ALA A 26 -3.37 2.18 -5.39
C ALA A 26 -3.14 3.52 -6.12
N GLN A 27 -3.55 4.64 -5.51
CA GLN A 27 -3.31 5.96 -6.07
C GLN A 27 -1.80 6.23 -6.22
N LEU A 28 -1.01 6.03 -5.16
CA LEU A 28 0.44 6.22 -5.19
C LEU A 28 1.11 5.29 -6.22
N SER A 29 0.72 4.01 -6.26
CA SER A 29 1.20 3.07 -7.27
C SER A 29 0.90 3.54 -8.69
N SER A 30 -0.27 4.14 -8.93
CA SER A 30 -0.62 4.70 -10.24
C SER A 30 0.23 5.91 -10.60
N GLU A 31 0.50 6.80 -9.65
CA GLU A 31 1.37 7.98 -9.83
C GLU A 31 2.80 7.55 -10.18
N ILE A 32 3.35 6.57 -9.47
CA ILE A 32 4.71 6.04 -9.74
C ILE A 32 4.77 5.37 -11.11
N ARG A 33 3.78 4.55 -11.46
CA ARG A 33 3.71 3.93 -12.81
C ARG A 33 3.62 4.99 -13.90
N TYR A 34 2.89 6.07 -13.66
CA TYR A 34 2.83 7.19 -14.59
C TYR A 34 4.20 7.84 -14.77
N GLU A 35 4.93 8.13 -13.69
CA GLU A 35 6.29 8.68 -13.76
C GLU A 35 7.26 7.76 -14.51
N LEU A 36 7.28 6.47 -14.18
CA LEU A 36 8.09 5.48 -14.87
C LEU A 36 7.82 5.43 -16.38
N ASN A 37 6.55 5.59 -16.79
CA ASN A 37 6.14 5.60 -18.19
C ASN A 37 6.55 6.87 -18.95
N GLN A 38 6.84 7.98 -18.28
CA GLN A 38 7.37 9.20 -18.93
C GLN A 38 8.85 9.05 -19.33
N GLY A 39 9.53 8.00 -18.87
CA GLY A 39 10.96 7.85 -18.98
C GLY A 39 11.66 8.62 -17.87
N VAL A 40 12.35 7.88 -17.00
CA VAL A 40 13.14 8.43 -15.90
C VAL A 40 14.59 7.94 -16.01
N GLU A 41 15.51 8.64 -15.36
CA GLU A 41 16.90 8.21 -15.28
C GLU A 41 17.03 6.84 -14.60
N PRO A 42 18.06 6.03 -14.93
CA PRO A 42 18.19 4.66 -14.42
C PRO A 42 18.17 4.53 -12.89
N GLU A 43 18.77 5.48 -12.17
CA GLU A 43 18.78 5.48 -10.71
C GLU A 43 17.39 5.71 -10.11
N GLU A 44 16.61 6.62 -10.71
CA GLU A 44 15.25 6.90 -10.28
C GLU A 44 14.31 5.74 -10.66
N TYR A 45 14.54 5.10 -11.82
CA TYR A 45 13.82 3.90 -12.22
C TYR A 45 13.93 2.79 -11.16
N ASP A 46 15.14 2.49 -10.69
CA ASP A 46 15.37 1.46 -9.68
C ASP A 46 14.70 1.81 -8.34
N ARG A 47 14.81 3.08 -7.92
CA ARG A 47 14.16 3.58 -6.71
C ARG A 47 12.65 3.46 -6.76
N LEU A 48 12.02 3.96 -7.84
CA LEU A 48 10.58 3.94 -8.04
C LEU A 48 10.06 2.50 -8.19
N SER A 49 10.81 1.63 -8.87
CA SER A 49 10.46 0.21 -9.00
C SER A 49 10.48 -0.50 -7.65
N LYS A 50 11.48 -0.24 -6.80
CA LYS A 50 11.52 -0.76 -5.42
C LYS A 50 10.38 -0.23 -4.58
N PHE A 51 10.01 1.04 -4.76
CA PHE A 51 8.90 1.64 -4.02
C PHE A 51 7.55 1.04 -4.43
N LEU A 52 7.33 0.77 -5.72
CA LEU A 52 6.17 0.01 -6.22
C LEU A 52 6.06 -1.37 -5.55
N LEU A 53 7.16 -2.13 -5.51
CA LEU A 53 7.18 -3.43 -4.83
C LEU A 53 6.85 -3.32 -3.35
N ALA A 54 7.34 -2.27 -2.68
CA ALA A 54 7.04 -2.03 -1.27
C ALA A 54 5.55 -1.69 -1.05
N LEU A 55 4.91 -0.96 -1.96
CA LEU A 55 3.47 -0.68 -1.91
C LEU A 55 2.62 -1.93 -2.13
N ASP A 56 3.02 -2.81 -3.05
CA ASP A 56 2.33 -4.08 -3.28
C ASP A 56 2.43 -4.98 -2.03
N ALA A 57 3.62 -5.12 -1.45
CA ALA A 57 3.81 -5.87 -0.20
C ALA A 57 3.03 -5.25 0.98
N SER A 58 2.98 -3.92 1.08
CA SER A 58 2.23 -3.23 2.13
C SER A 58 0.72 -3.44 1.99
N SER A 59 0.22 -3.47 0.75
CA SER A 59 -1.18 -3.77 0.47
C SER A 59 -1.55 -5.19 0.90
N GLU A 60 -0.68 -6.16 0.64
CA GLU A 60 -0.85 -7.54 1.10
C GLU A 60 -0.87 -7.64 2.62
N VAL A 61 0.03 -6.92 3.32
CA VAL A 61 0.04 -6.90 4.80
C VAL A 61 -1.27 -6.34 5.35
N VAL A 62 -1.82 -5.26 4.77
CA VAL A 62 -3.10 -4.69 5.19
C VAL A 62 -4.23 -5.71 5.05
N GLU A 63 -4.28 -6.42 3.92
CA GLU A 63 -5.24 -7.51 3.68
C GLU A 63 -5.12 -8.62 4.71
N GLN A 64 -3.91 -9.15 4.90
CA GLN A 64 -3.66 -10.25 5.85
C GLN A 64 -4.03 -9.87 7.28
N VAL A 65 -3.63 -8.68 7.74
CA VAL A 65 -3.93 -8.22 9.10
C VAL A 65 -5.43 -8.09 9.31
N TRP A 66 -6.18 -7.60 8.31
CA TRP A 66 -7.63 -7.43 8.41
C TRP A 66 -8.40 -8.77 8.36
N THR A 67 -8.01 -9.70 7.50
CA THR A 67 -8.65 -11.03 7.38
C THR A 67 -8.35 -11.96 8.56
N GLN A 68 -7.25 -11.76 9.29
CA GLN A 68 -6.94 -12.57 10.48
C GLN A 68 -7.84 -12.28 11.68
N VAL A 69 -8.62 -11.19 11.63
CA VAL A 69 -9.38 -10.66 12.78
C VAL A 69 -10.85 -10.39 12.50
N ASN A 70 -11.25 -10.28 11.23
CA ASN A 70 -12.62 -10.14 10.78
C ASN A 70 -12.98 -11.29 9.83
#